data_AF-A0A316ME09-F1
#
_entry.id   AF-A0A316ME09-F1
#
_cell.length_a   1.000
_cell.length_b   1.000
_cell.length_c   1.000
_cell.angle_alpha   90.00
_cell.angle_beta   90.00
_cell.angle_gamma   90.00
#
_symmetry.space_group_name_H-M   'P 1'
#
loop_
_entity.id
_entity.type
_entity.pdbx_description
1 polymer ?
#
loop_
_entity_poly.entity_id
_entity_poly.type
_entity_poly.pdbx_seq_one_letter_code
_entity_poly.pdbx_strand_id
1 'polypeptide(L)'
;MKKSSAKAEKAVPAGGENIVEKKDSAMTRAEAAQARKNSGRNASSRTLGKKMAAGTRSVAEKSAESGDVSASAAVLPAGSEAARDADLSSARLPESPVMEDSLRHGRHVAALSASLFDQLAELHKLDETWRNRLVMAARLHDIGFAEGRKGHHKTGMRYIEEDLSLNISDADRPLVALLARYHRKAWPSRRHSRFAALPRRERRALRRAAALLRIADGLDYTHGELVKGCIVDIRPRRVILVLDSAGDCPEERARAVKKGDLFTHVFGRELECVCQAG
;
A
#
# COMPACT_ATOMS: atom_id res chain seq x y z
N MET A 1 5.32 -14.22 92.47
CA MET A 1 5.32 -12.75 92.39
C MET A 1 4.67 -12.32 91.07
N LYS A 2 3.66 -11.44 91.17
CA LYS A 2 3.07 -10.48 90.20
C LYS A 2 3.18 -10.84 88.69
N LYS A 3 2.09 -11.22 88.02
CA LYS A 3 1.01 -10.38 87.41
C LYS A 3 1.46 -9.52 86.22
N SER A 4 0.96 -9.82 85.01
CA SER A 4 0.13 -8.94 84.14
C SER A 4 0.00 -9.58 82.75
N SER A 5 -1.15 -10.13 82.32
CA SER A 5 -2.41 -9.46 81.94
C SER A 5 -2.24 -8.66 80.63
N ALA A 6 -2.75 -9.17 79.49
CA ALA A 6 -4.09 -8.90 78.93
C ALA A 6 -4.14 -7.56 78.17
N LYS A 7 -4.90 -7.30 77.10
CA LYS A 7 -5.97 -7.95 76.32
C LYS A 7 -6.13 -7.05 75.05
N ALA A 8 -6.39 -7.62 73.88
CA ALA A 8 -7.62 -7.45 73.08
C ALA A 8 -8.31 -6.06 73.09
N GLU A 9 -8.59 -5.46 71.91
CA GLU A 9 -9.92 -5.50 71.25
C GLU A 9 -10.05 -4.57 70.00
N LYS A 10 -10.72 -5.13 68.97
CA LYS A 10 -11.74 -4.60 68.01
C LYS A 10 -11.44 -3.32 67.18
N ALA A 11 -11.87 -3.15 65.93
CA ALA A 11 -13.14 -3.51 65.28
C ALA A 11 -13.05 -3.57 63.72
N VAL A 12 -14.13 -4.07 63.11
CA VAL A 12 -14.46 -4.47 61.71
C VAL A 12 -15.41 -3.39 61.08
N PRO A 13 -15.95 -3.42 59.83
CA PRO A 13 -15.53 -3.78 58.45
C PRO A 13 -15.69 -2.62 57.41
N ALA A 14 -15.26 -2.84 56.15
CA ALA A 14 -15.89 -2.42 54.86
C ALA A 14 -14.79 -2.46 53.77
N GLY A 15 -14.94 -2.95 52.54
CA GLY A 15 -16.05 -3.45 51.74
C GLY A 15 -15.54 -3.52 50.29
N GLY A 16 -16.13 -4.37 49.46
CA GLY A 16 -16.04 -4.26 48.00
C GLY A 16 -15.09 -5.23 47.30
N GLU A 17 -15.56 -6.47 47.12
CA GLU A 17 -15.24 -7.25 45.93
C GLU A 17 -15.66 -6.45 44.69
N ASN A 18 -14.81 -6.39 43.65
CA ASN A 18 -15.26 -6.00 42.33
C ASN A 18 -14.69 -6.94 41.26
N ILE A 19 -15.51 -7.94 40.98
CA ILE A 19 -15.55 -8.75 39.78
C ILE A 19 -15.89 -7.79 38.62
N VAL A 20 -15.07 -7.76 37.57
CA VAL A 20 -15.53 -7.28 36.25
C VAL A 20 -15.34 -8.39 35.24
N GLU A 21 -16.50 -8.81 34.76
CA GLU A 21 -16.81 -9.94 33.92
C GLU A 21 -16.15 -9.89 32.54
N LYS A 22 -15.82 -11.09 32.05
CA LYS A 22 -15.84 -11.41 30.62
C LYS A 22 -17.24 -11.13 30.07
N LYS A 23 -17.33 -10.37 28.98
CA LYS A 23 -18.45 -10.44 28.04
C LYS A 23 -17.93 -10.48 26.61
N ASP A 24 -17.85 -11.70 26.09
CA ASP A 24 -18.23 -11.97 24.71
C ASP A 24 -19.72 -11.62 24.57
N SER A 25 -20.06 -10.80 23.58
CA SER A 25 -21.42 -10.75 23.05
C SER A 25 -21.41 -10.26 21.60
N ALA A 26 -21.65 -11.26 20.75
CA ALA A 26 -22.18 -11.21 19.41
C ALA A 26 -22.87 -9.89 19.01
N MET A 27 -22.36 -9.28 17.94
CA MET A 27 -23.13 -8.36 17.11
C MET A 27 -24.28 -9.14 16.46
N THR A 28 -25.51 -8.77 16.80
CA THR A 28 -26.74 -9.38 16.32
C THR A 28 -26.95 -9.13 14.83
N ARG A 29 -27.49 -10.13 14.13
CA ARG A 29 -27.85 -10.13 12.70
C ARG A 29 -28.98 -9.13 12.30
N ALA A 30 -29.35 -8.19 13.16
CA ALA A 30 -30.48 -7.29 12.94
C ALA A 30 -30.10 -5.90 12.36
N GLU A 31 -28.83 -5.48 12.43
CA GLU A 31 -28.42 -4.15 11.92
C GLU A 31 -27.85 -4.16 10.49
N ALA A 32 -27.68 -5.34 9.89
CA ALA A 32 -27.26 -5.49 8.48
C ALA A 32 -28.43 -5.43 7.46
N ALA A 33 -29.68 -5.34 7.92
CA ALA A 33 -30.86 -5.36 7.05
C ALA A 33 -31.39 -3.97 6.67
N GLN A 34 -31.00 -2.90 7.38
CA GLN A 34 -31.55 -1.55 7.14
C GLN A 34 -30.79 -0.75 6.05
N ALA A 35 -29.58 -1.17 5.66
CA ALA A 35 -28.79 -0.52 4.61
C ALA A 35 -29.09 -1.02 3.18
N ARG A 36 -30.02 -1.97 3.01
CA ARG A 36 -30.36 -2.59 1.71
C ARG A 36 -31.70 -2.11 1.10
N LYS A 37 -32.42 -1.18 1.72
CA LYS A 37 -33.74 -0.72 1.23
C LYS A 37 -33.78 0.62 0.47
N ASN A 38 -32.65 1.30 0.23
CA ASN A 38 -32.63 2.61 -0.46
C ASN A 38 -31.95 2.64 -1.83
N SER A 39 -31.84 1.51 -2.54
CA SER A 39 -31.31 1.47 -3.92
C SER A 39 -32.26 0.74 -4.88
N GLY A 40 -33.49 1.24 -4.96
CA GLY A 40 -34.49 0.69 -5.87
C GLY A 40 -35.64 1.66 -6.06
N ARG A 41 -35.46 2.67 -6.91
CA ARG A 41 -36.51 3.45 -7.59
C ARG A 41 -35.85 4.49 -8.51
N ASN A 42 -35.55 4.10 -9.73
CA ASN A 42 -35.76 4.94 -10.92
C ASN A 42 -35.42 4.16 -12.20
N ALA A 43 -36.45 3.52 -12.76
CA ALA A 43 -36.52 3.19 -14.18
C ALA A 43 -37.96 2.79 -14.52
N SER A 44 -38.73 3.71 -15.13
CA SER A 44 -39.61 3.45 -16.29
C SER A 44 -40.68 4.54 -16.42
N SER A 45 -40.57 5.35 -17.46
CA SER A 45 -41.70 5.62 -18.36
C SER A 45 -41.17 5.90 -19.76
N ARG A 46 -41.62 5.06 -20.70
CA ARG A 46 -41.51 5.22 -22.16
C ARG A 46 -42.50 6.29 -22.64
N THR A 47 -42.18 6.93 -23.77
CA THR A 47 -42.93 6.91 -25.06
C THR A 47 -42.26 7.88 -26.04
N LEU A 48 -41.62 7.41 -27.11
CA LEU A 48 -42.11 7.22 -28.49
C LEU A 48 -42.45 8.52 -29.26
N GLY A 49 -41.68 8.79 -30.33
CA GLY A 49 -41.96 9.84 -31.32
C GLY A 49 -41.01 9.77 -32.54
N LYS A 50 -41.48 9.11 -33.60
CA LYS A 50 -41.09 9.13 -35.04
C LYS A 50 -40.71 10.55 -35.55
N LYS A 51 -39.94 10.83 -36.63
CA LYS A 51 -39.82 10.27 -38.00
C LYS A 51 -38.84 11.14 -38.84
N MET A 52 -38.20 10.54 -39.89
CA MET A 52 -37.74 11.07 -41.23
C MET A 52 -36.78 12.30 -41.28
N ALA A 53 -35.93 12.60 -42.27
CA ALA A 53 -35.59 12.14 -43.64
C ALA A 53 -34.13 12.63 -43.94
N ALA A 54 -33.25 11.87 -44.62
CA ALA A 54 -32.94 11.88 -46.06
C ALA A 54 -31.97 12.98 -46.59
N GLY A 55 -30.96 12.53 -47.36
CA GLY A 55 -30.23 13.27 -48.41
C GLY A 55 -28.93 13.99 -47.98
N THR A 56 -27.80 14.06 -48.70
CA THR A 56 -27.25 13.41 -49.90
C THR A 56 -25.91 14.11 -50.21
N ARG A 57 -24.83 13.35 -50.52
CA ARG A 57 -23.61 13.70 -51.33
C ARG A 57 -22.80 14.94 -50.84
N SER A 58 -21.52 15.20 -51.14
CA SER A 58 -20.58 14.85 -52.20
C SER A 58 -19.16 15.25 -51.74
N VAL A 59 -18.18 14.40 -52.04
CA VAL A 59 -16.81 14.66 -52.58
C VAL A 59 -16.14 16.03 -52.33
N ALA A 60 -14.92 16.00 -51.78
CA ALA A 60 -13.84 16.92 -52.17
C ALA A 60 -12.46 16.32 -51.83
N GLU A 61 -11.77 15.91 -52.88
CA GLU A 61 -10.35 15.60 -52.99
C GLU A 61 -9.59 16.91 -53.24
N LYS A 62 -8.45 17.15 -52.57
CA LYS A 62 -7.24 17.67 -53.22
C LYS A 62 -6.03 17.87 -52.30
N SER A 63 -4.91 17.49 -52.90
CA SER A 63 -3.59 18.14 -52.88
C SER A 63 -2.63 17.85 -51.75
N ALA A 64 -1.57 17.18 -52.19
CA ALA A 64 -0.26 17.08 -51.58
C ALA A 64 0.38 18.45 -51.37
N GLU A 65 1.12 18.58 -50.27
CA GLU A 65 2.28 19.44 -50.22
C GLU A 65 3.36 18.77 -49.35
N SER A 66 4.54 18.71 -49.95
CA SER A 66 5.82 18.26 -49.44
C SER A 66 6.32 19.14 -48.30
N GLY A 67 6.91 18.52 -47.28
CA GLY A 67 7.61 19.23 -46.21
C GLY A 67 8.46 18.28 -45.40
N ASP A 68 9.69 18.08 -45.85
CA ASP A 68 10.79 17.50 -45.10
C ASP A 68 11.01 18.31 -43.81
N VAL A 69 10.93 17.66 -42.66
CA VAL A 69 11.57 18.12 -41.43
C VAL A 69 12.16 16.91 -40.72
N SER A 70 13.40 16.61 -41.10
CA SER A 70 14.39 15.98 -40.24
C SER A 70 14.35 16.60 -38.84
N ALA A 71 13.79 15.87 -37.88
CA ALA A 71 13.94 16.13 -36.46
C ALA A 71 14.60 14.90 -35.85
N SER A 72 15.94 14.94 -35.83
CA SER A 72 16.78 14.11 -34.97
C SER A 72 16.34 14.32 -33.53
N ALA A 73 15.50 13.43 -33.01
CA ALA A 73 15.24 13.32 -31.59
C ALA A 73 16.48 12.69 -30.96
N ALA A 74 17.37 13.54 -30.46
CA ALA A 74 18.47 13.14 -29.61
C ALA A 74 17.90 12.30 -28.45
N VAL A 75 18.16 11.00 -28.52
CA VAL A 75 17.99 10.07 -27.42
C VAL A 75 18.92 10.55 -26.32
N LEU A 76 18.36 11.16 -25.28
CA LEU A 76 19.09 11.45 -24.06
C LEU A 76 19.56 10.10 -23.47
N PRO A 77 20.86 9.94 -23.16
CA PRO A 77 21.37 8.67 -22.70
C PRO A 77 20.76 8.32 -21.34
N ALA A 78 20.25 7.09 -21.25
CA ALA A 78 19.88 6.45 -19.99
C ALA A 78 21.13 6.36 -19.10
N GLY A 79 21.29 7.35 -18.23
CA GLY A 79 22.32 7.38 -17.19
C GLY A 79 22.10 6.26 -16.19
N SER A 80 23.19 5.55 -15.90
CA SER A 80 23.32 4.34 -15.08
C SER A 80 22.44 4.28 -13.83
N GLU A 81 21.82 3.11 -13.61
CA GLU A 81 20.99 2.79 -12.43
C GLU A 81 21.66 3.08 -11.08
N ALA A 82 23.00 3.00 -11.00
CA ALA A 82 23.76 3.25 -9.79
C ALA A 82 23.71 4.71 -9.26
N ALA A 83 23.27 5.67 -10.06
CA ALA A 83 23.26 7.10 -9.68
C ALA A 83 21.95 7.58 -9.03
N ARG A 84 20.88 6.76 -9.01
CA ARG A 84 19.59 7.13 -8.39
C ARG A 84 19.46 6.76 -6.92
N ASP A 85 20.38 5.95 -6.40
CA ASP A 85 20.33 5.45 -5.03
C ASP A 85 20.65 6.49 -3.94
N ALA A 86 21.25 7.63 -4.32
CA ALA A 86 21.99 8.48 -3.39
C ALA A 86 21.23 9.64 -2.71
N ASP A 87 20.03 10.05 -3.15
CA ASP A 87 19.48 11.34 -2.68
C ASP A 87 18.00 11.34 -2.30
N LEU A 88 17.57 10.39 -1.46
CA LEU A 88 16.51 10.68 -0.49
C LEU A 88 17.10 11.12 0.87
N SER A 89 18.44 11.15 0.99
CA SER A 89 19.16 11.32 2.26
C SER A 89 19.44 12.78 2.64
N SER A 90 19.15 13.75 1.77
CA SER A 90 19.20 15.18 2.10
C SER A 90 18.01 15.65 2.94
N ALA A 91 17.00 14.80 3.14
CA ALA A 91 15.85 15.11 3.97
C ALA A 91 16.23 15.25 5.44
N ARG A 92 15.79 16.35 6.06
CA ARG A 92 16.06 16.66 7.48
C ARG A 92 15.13 15.86 8.39
N LEU A 93 15.19 14.53 8.29
CA LEU A 93 14.44 13.64 9.17
C LEU A 93 15.07 13.64 10.58
N PRO A 94 14.27 13.48 11.64
CA PRO A 94 14.80 13.47 13.00
C PRO A 94 15.73 12.27 13.21
N GLU A 95 16.96 12.55 13.63
CA GLU A 95 17.94 11.55 14.02
C GLU A 95 17.48 10.84 15.29
N SER A 96 17.08 9.58 15.17
CA SER A 96 16.69 8.73 16.30
C SER A 96 16.88 7.25 15.94
N PRO A 97 17.07 6.36 16.92
CA PRO A 97 17.17 4.91 16.66
C PRO A 97 15.94 4.35 15.92
N VAL A 98 14.76 4.90 16.20
CA VAL A 98 13.51 4.53 15.53
C VAL A 98 13.52 4.94 14.05
N MET A 99 14.04 6.14 13.75
CA MET A 99 14.17 6.61 12.37
C MET A 99 15.24 5.81 11.61
N GLU A 100 16.37 5.52 12.24
CA GLU A 100 17.42 4.70 11.65
C GLU A 100 16.91 3.30 11.27
N ASP A 101 16.17 2.65 12.18
CA ASP A 101 15.51 1.37 11.92
C ASP A 101 14.49 1.47 10.78
N SER A 102 13.65 2.50 10.79
CA SER A 102 12.64 2.76 9.74
C SER A 102 13.29 2.95 8.36
N LEU A 103 14.42 3.64 8.29
CA LEU A 103 15.16 3.88 7.05
C LEU A 103 15.91 2.63 6.58
N ARG A 104 16.49 1.84 7.49
CA ARG A 104 17.09 0.54 7.16
C ARG A 104 16.05 -0.40 6.56
N HIS A 105 14.94 -0.60 7.28
CA HIS A 105 13.79 -1.38 6.83
C HIS A 105 13.27 -0.87 5.47
N GLY A 106 13.07 0.44 5.33
CA GLY A 106 12.61 1.04 4.08
C GLY A 106 13.51 0.77 2.88
N ARG A 107 14.84 0.79 3.05
CA ARG A 107 15.80 0.44 1.98
C ARG A 107 15.65 -1.01 1.55
N HIS A 108 15.52 -1.93 2.51
CA HIS A 108 15.37 -3.35 2.23
C HIS A 108 14.02 -3.65 1.55
N VAL A 109 12.91 -3.09 2.05
CA VAL A 109 11.59 -3.19 1.41
C VAL A 109 11.59 -2.59 0.00
N ALA A 110 12.39 -1.55 -0.25
CA ALA A 110 12.51 -0.97 -1.59
C ALA A 110 13.21 -1.91 -2.57
N ALA A 111 14.26 -2.61 -2.15
CA ALA A 111 14.93 -3.62 -2.97
C ALA A 111 13.97 -4.79 -3.32
N LEU A 112 13.24 -5.30 -2.32
CA LEU A 112 12.22 -6.33 -2.53
C LEU A 112 11.09 -5.84 -3.45
N SER A 113 10.64 -4.60 -3.28
CA SER A 113 9.58 -3.99 -4.10
C SER A 113 10.00 -3.85 -5.56
N ALA A 114 11.26 -3.45 -5.82
CA ALA A 114 11.80 -3.36 -7.17
C ALA A 114 11.84 -4.74 -7.84
N SER A 115 12.38 -5.75 -7.15
CA SER A 115 12.43 -7.13 -7.65
C SER A 115 11.05 -7.70 -7.95
N LEU A 116 10.08 -7.50 -7.05
CA LEU A 116 8.69 -7.91 -7.28
C LEU A 116 8.06 -7.19 -8.47
N PHE A 117 8.32 -5.89 -8.65
CA PHE A 117 7.85 -5.14 -9.79
C PHE A 117 8.38 -5.73 -11.09
N ASP A 118 9.68 -5.97 -11.18
CA ASP A 118 10.31 -6.46 -12.40
C ASP A 118 9.78 -7.86 -12.78
N GLN A 119 9.65 -8.76 -11.79
CA GLN A 119 9.20 -10.14 -12.01
C GLN A 119 7.68 -10.25 -12.24
N LEU A 120 6.87 -9.32 -11.74
CA LEU A 120 5.40 -9.32 -11.92
C LEU A 120 4.93 -8.39 -13.04
N ALA A 121 5.85 -7.91 -13.88
CA ALA A 121 5.58 -6.99 -14.99
C ALA A 121 4.43 -7.47 -15.89
N GLU A 122 4.34 -8.79 -16.12
CA GLU A 122 3.28 -9.34 -16.94
C GLU A 122 1.87 -9.24 -16.33
N LEU A 123 1.74 -9.14 -15.01
CA LEU A 123 0.46 -8.99 -14.32
C LEU A 123 0.07 -7.52 -14.18
N HIS A 124 1.00 -6.68 -13.73
CA HIS A 124 0.66 -5.29 -13.42
C HIS A 124 0.73 -4.34 -14.61
N LYS A 125 1.52 -4.64 -15.64
CA LYS A 125 1.64 -3.84 -16.87
C LYS A 125 1.85 -2.34 -16.59
N LEU A 126 2.74 -2.02 -15.65
CA LEU A 126 3.10 -0.65 -15.27
C LEU A 126 4.45 -0.30 -15.87
N ASP A 127 4.71 0.99 -16.06
CA ASP A 127 5.93 1.52 -16.64
C ASP A 127 6.99 1.85 -15.57
N GLU A 128 8.19 2.20 -16.02
CA GLU A 128 9.33 2.55 -15.17
C GLU A 128 9.04 3.72 -14.21
N THR A 129 8.16 4.65 -14.60
CA THR A 129 7.75 5.74 -13.70
C THR A 129 7.05 5.19 -12.44
N TRP A 130 6.21 4.16 -12.58
CA TRP A 130 5.61 3.50 -11.43
C TRP A 130 6.58 2.66 -10.61
N ARG A 131 7.62 2.09 -11.23
CA ARG A 131 8.71 1.42 -10.52
C ARG A 131 9.42 2.39 -9.58
N ASN A 132 9.83 3.55 -10.11
CA ASN A 132 10.49 4.60 -9.31
C ASN A 132 9.60 5.09 -8.16
N ARG A 133 8.31 5.34 -8.43
CA ARG A 133 7.33 5.72 -7.38
C ARG A 133 7.19 4.67 -6.29
N LEU A 134 7.16 3.40 -6.65
CA LEU A 134 7.08 2.28 -5.72
C LEU A 134 8.33 2.20 -4.83
N VAL A 135 9.51 2.31 -5.42
CA VAL A 135 10.80 2.30 -4.71
C VAL A 135 10.91 3.48 -3.74
N MET A 136 10.56 4.70 -4.18
CA MET A 136 10.54 5.87 -3.29
C MET A 136 9.57 5.68 -2.13
N ALA A 137 8.36 5.20 -2.41
CA ALA A 137 7.36 4.96 -1.37
C ALA A 137 7.80 3.89 -0.37
N ALA A 138 8.44 2.82 -0.85
CA ALA A 138 9.00 1.76 -0.01
C ALA A 138 10.08 2.30 0.93
N ARG A 139 11.00 3.15 0.45
CA ARG A 139 12.03 3.78 1.29
C ARG A 139 11.45 4.64 2.41
N LEU A 140 10.29 5.26 2.16
CA LEU A 140 9.71 6.28 3.03
C LEU A 140 8.46 5.81 3.80
N HIS A 141 8.01 4.57 3.65
CA HIS A 141 6.68 4.17 4.14
C HIS A 141 6.52 4.28 5.67
N ASP A 142 7.64 4.15 6.39
CA ASP A 142 7.70 4.11 7.85
C ASP A 142 8.26 5.37 8.52
N ILE A 143 8.62 6.43 7.76
CA ILE A 143 9.13 7.69 8.35
C ILE A 143 8.14 8.35 9.32
N GLY A 144 6.85 8.01 9.21
CA GLY A 144 5.83 8.47 10.15
C GLY A 144 6.00 7.97 11.58
N PHE A 145 6.88 6.99 11.82
CA PHE A 145 7.25 6.54 13.17
C PHE A 145 7.98 7.62 13.99
N ALA A 146 8.50 8.69 13.37
CA ALA A 146 9.05 9.84 14.07
C ALA A 146 8.08 10.45 15.10
N GLU A 147 6.77 10.41 14.82
CA GLU A 147 5.72 10.87 15.74
C GLU A 147 4.99 9.71 16.43
N GLY A 148 5.60 8.52 16.42
CA GLY A 148 5.11 7.33 17.10
C GLY A 148 4.23 6.40 16.25
N ARG A 149 3.90 5.26 16.86
CA ARG A 149 3.29 4.10 16.17
C ARG A 149 1.85 4.33 15.71
N LYS A 150 1.09 5.16 16.44
CA LYS A 150 -0.35 5.33 16.19
C LYS A 150 -0.56 6.14 14.93
N GLY A 151 -0.81 5.43 13.83
CA GLY A 151 -1.18 6.08 12.58
C GLY A 151 0.00 6.53 11.73
N HIS A 152 1.21 6.00 11.93
CA HIS A 152 2.41 6.36 11.16
C HIS A 152 2.18 6.41 9.65
N HIS A 153 1.41 5.49 9.06
CA HIS A 153 1.09 5.52 7.62
C HIS A 153 0.42 6.83 7.15
N LYS A 154 -0.35 7.51 8.01
CA LYS A 154 -0.93 8.83 7.70
C LYS A 154 0.08 9.95 7.94
N THR A 155 0.90 9.83 8.98
CA THR A 155 1.99 10.77 9.30
C THR A 155 3.06 10.76 8.22
N GLY A 156 3.50 9.58 7.76
CA GLY A 156 4.48 9.42 6.68
C GLY A 156 3.95 9.97 5.37
N MET A 157 2.69 9.74 5.03
CA MET A 157 2.04 10.42 3.89
C MET A 157 2.13 11.95 4.02
N ARG A 158 1.85 12.50 5.21
CA ARG A 158 1.95 13.95 5.46
C ARG A 158 3.39 14.45 5.29
N TYR A 159 4.38 13.77 5.84
CA TYR A 159 5.79 14.14 5.65
C TYR A 159 6.19 14.13 4.19
N ILE A 160 5.80 13.11 3.41
CA ILE A 160 6.08 13.07 1.98
C ILE A 160 5.39 14.23 1.24
N GLU A 161 4.18 14.61 1.65
CA GLU A 161 3.44 15.74 1.06
C GLU A 161 4.08 17.11 1.39
N GLU A 162 4.60 17.29 2.61
CA GLU A 162 5.00 18.60 3.15
C GLU A 162 6.51 18.86 3.08
N ASP A 163 7.35 17.83 3.17
CA ASP A 163 8.80 17.98 3.18
C ASP A 163 9.37 18.06 1.76
N LEU A 164 9.57 19.28 1.29
CA LEU A 164 10.14 19.57 -0.03
C LEU A 164 11.63 19.27 -0.13
N SER A 165 12.32 18.97 0.98
CA SER A 165 13.71 18.50 0.93
C SER A 165 13.84 17.06 0.46
N LEU A 166 12.74 16.29 0.49
CA LEU A 166 12.67 15.01 -0.21
C LEU A 166 12.72 15.27 -1.73
N ASN A 167 13.73 14.73 -2.40
CA ASN A 167 13.93 14.83 -3.85
C ASN A 167 12.89 14.01 -4.64
N ILE A 168 11.64 14.46 -4.58
CA ILE A 168 10.47 13.86 -5.24
C ILE A 168 9.82 14.95 -6.08
N SER A 169 9.63 14.66 -7.37
CA SER A 169 8.97 15.59 -8.29
C SER A 169 7.53 15.90 -7.85
N ASP A 170 7.05 17.10 -8.15
CA ASP A 170 5.67 17.51 -7.82
C ASP A 170 4.62 16.57 -8.44
N ALA A 171 4.91 16.03 -9.63
CA ALA A 171 4.05 15.08 -10.30
C ALA A 171 3.99 13.72 -9.58
N ASP A 172 5.08 13.29 -8.92
CA ASP A 172 5.17 11.99 -8.26
C ASP A 172 4.77 12.03 -6.79
N ARG A 173 4.98 13.17 -6.12
CA ARG A 173 4.79 13.34 -4.67
C ARG A 173 3.43 12.86 -4.16
N PRO A 174 2.28 13.20 -4.80
CA PRO A 174 0.98 12.71 -4.32
C PRO A 174 0.82 11.19 -4.45
N LEU A 175 1.47 10.58 -5.46
CA LEU A 175 1.39 9.14 -5.71
C LEU A 175 2.27 8.37 -4.74
N VAL A 176 3.50 8.86 -4.50
CA VAL A 176 4.44 8.32 -3.51
C VAL A 176 3.84 8.39 -2.11
N ALA A 177 3.28 9.55 -1.73
CA ALA A 177 2.63 9.74 -0.43
C ALA A 177 1.45 8.77 -0.23
N LEU A 178 0.62 8.57 -1.25
CA LEU A 178 -0.49 7.62 -1.17
C LEU A 178 -0.01 6.17 -1.14
N LEU A 179 1.04 5.80 -1.85
CA LEU A 179 1.63 4.46 -1.74
C LEU A 179 2.13 4.19 -0.32
N ALA A 180 2.90 5.12 0.24
CA ALA A 180 3.35 5.07 1.64
C ALA A 180 2.16 4.98 2.61
N ARG A 181 1.06 5.69 2.36
CA ARG A 181 -0.16 5.58 3.17
C ARG A 181 -0.77 4.18 3.15
N TYR A 182 -0.78 3.52 2.00
CA TYR A 182 -1.52 2.28 1.76
C TYR A 182 -0.70 1.00 1.94
N HIS A 183 0.55 1.10 2.42
CA HIS A 183 1.34 -0.09 2.81
C HIS A 183 0.63 -0.93 3.90
N ARG A 184 -0.25 -0.31 4.71
CA ARG A 184 -1.01 -1.04 5.74
C ARG A 184 -2.46 -0.60 5.89
N LYS A 185 -3.22 -1.43 6.63
CA LYS A 185 -4.62 -1.19 7.00
C LYS A 185 -5.54 -1.10 5.77
N ALA A 186 -6.25 0.00 5.61
CA ALA A 186 -7.30 0.13 4.60
C ALA A 186 -6.72 0.15 3.19
N TRP A 187 -7.38 -0.54 2.26
CA TRP A 187 -7.02 -0.52 0.85
C TRP A 187 -7.30 0.84 0.20
N PRO A 188 -6.68 1.14 -0.97
CA PRO A 188 -7.00 2.32 -1.76
C PRO A 188 -8.48 2.35 -2.20
N SER A 189 -9.24 3.30 -1.63
CA SER A 189 -10.69 3.38 -1.73
C SER A 189 -11.16 4.76 -2.17
N ARG A 190 -12.24 4.80 -2.97
CA ARG A 190 -12.89 6.07 -3.39
C ARG A 190 -13.52 6.84 -2.23
N ARG A 191 -13.61 6.24 -1.04
CA ARG A 191 -14.01 6.94 0.19
C ARG A 191 -12.90 7.85 0.73
N HIS A 192 -11.66 7.69 0.28
CA HIS A 192 -10.54 8.53 0.66
C HIS A 192 -10.36 9.63 -0.40
N SER A 193 -10.58 10.89 -0.04
CA SER A 193 -10.61 12.03 -0.96
C SER A 193 -9.37 12.13 -1.86
N ARG A 194 -8.17 12.06 -1.28
CA ARG A 194 -6.90 12.08 -2.02
C ARG A 194 -6.83 11.01 -3.12
N PHE A 195 -7.24 9.78 -2.81
CA PHE A 195 -7.26 8.69 -3.79
C PHE A 195 -8.39 8.85 -4.81
N ALA A 196 -9.55 9.37 -4.39
CA ALA A 196 -10.68 9.61 -5.27
C ALA A 196 -10.39 10.69 -6.33
N ALA A 197 -9.58 11.68 -5.97
CA ALA A 197 -9.16 12.79 -6.83
C ALA A 197 -8.24 12.34 -7.99
N LEU A 198 -7.47 11.25 -7.81
CA LEU A 198 -6.61 10.73 -8.88
C LEU A 198 -7.41 10.31 -10.12
N PRO A 199 -6.91 10.51 -11.34
CA PRO A 199 -7.47 9.96 -12.57
C PRO A 199 -7.69 8.44 -12.50
N ARG A 200 -8.66 7.93 -13.28
CA ARG A 200 -9.01 6.48 -13.28
C ARG A 200 -7.81 5.59 -13.61
N ARG A 201 -6.89 6.02 -14.47
CA ARG A 201 -5.67 5.29 -14.83
C ARG A 201 -4.75 5.17 -13.62
N GLU A 202 -4.45 6.28 -12.95
CA GLU A 202 -3.57 6.31 -11.77
C GLU A 202 -4.17 5.55 -10.59
N ARG A 203 -5.48 5.65 -10.34
CA ARG A 203 -6.13 4.83 -9.30
C ARG A 203 -5.95 3.32 -9.51
N ARG A 204 -5.90 2.87 -10.76
CA ARG A 204 -5.65 1.45 -11.08
C ARG A 204 -4.19 1.10 -10.89
N ALA A 205 -3.28 1.93 -11.37
CA ALA A 205 -1.85 1.72 -11.23
C ALA A 205 -1.41 1.76 -9.75
N LEU A 206 -1.91 2.72 -8.97
CA LEU A 206 -1.65 2.83 -7.54
C LEU A 206 -2.09 1.58 -6.77
N ARG A 207 -3.25 0.99 -7.08
CA ARG A 207 -3.67 -0.26 -6.44
C ARG A 207 -2.74 -1.43 -6.72
N ARG A 208 -2.25 -1.52 -7.96
CA ARG A 208 -1.30 -2.56 -8.37
C ARG A 208 0.05 -2.36 -7.65
N ALA A 209 0.60 -1.15 -7.65
CA ALA A 209 1.84 -0.84 -6.94
C ALA A 209 1.70 -1.00 -5.42
N ALA A 210 0.59 -0.56 -4.82
CA ALA A 210 0.33 -0.76 -3.39
C ALA A 210 0.22 -2.25 -3.02
N ALA A 211 -0.29 -3.09 -3.92
CA ALA A 211 -0.31 -4.54 -3.69
C ALA A 211 1.11 -5.12 -3.58
N LEU A 212 2.03 -4.67 -4.43
CA LEU A 212 3.44 -5.09 -4.38
C LEU A 212 4.14 -4.57 -3.12
N LEU A 213 3.96 -3.29 -2.79
CA LEU A 213 4.54 -2.69 -1.58
C LEU A 213 4.13 -3.47 -0.31
N ARG A 214 2.86 -3.85 -0.22
CA ARG A 214 2.33 -4.62 0.93
C ARG A 214 2.96 -5.99 1.06
N ILE A 215 3.28 -6.64 -0.05
CA ILE A 215 3.97 -7.93 -0.05
C ILE A 215 5.41 -7.72 0.43
N ALA A 216 6.14 -6.76 -0.14
CA ALA A 216 7.52 -6.46 0.24
C ALA A 216 7.64 -6.09 1.75
N ASP A 217 6.76 -5.23 2.25
CA ASP A 217 6.63 -4.88 3.67
C ASP A 217 6.19 -6.08 4.54
N GLY A 218 5.60 -7.12 3.95
CA GLY A 218 5.35 -8.39 4.63
C GLY A 218 6.59 -9.28 4.72
N LEU A 219 7.43 -9.28 3.69
CA LEU A 219 8.63 -10.09 3.60
C LEU A 219 9.75 -9.63 4.55
N ASP A 220 9.68 -8.40 5.06
CA ASP A 220 10.58 -7.89 6.11
C ASP A 220 9.82 -7.44 7.36
N TYR A 221 8.78 -8.19 7.75
CA TYR A 221 7.90 -7.82 8.84
C TYR A 221 8.59 -7.59 10.19
N THR A 222 9.67 -8.33 10.45
CA THR A 222 10.45 -8.25 11.69
C THR A 222 11.55 -7.18 11.66
N HIS A 223 11.77 -6.54 10.50
CA HIS A 223 12.88 -5.61 10.22
C HIS A 223 14.28 -6.27 10.37
N GLY A 224 14.32 -7.60 10.32
CA GLY A 224 15.52 -8.41 10.43
C GLY A 224 16.20 -8.74 9.11
N GLU A 225 15.61 -8.32 7.98
CA GLU A 225 16.12 -8.58 6.63
C GLU A 225 16.37 -10.08 6.39
N LEU A 226 15.52 -10.96 6.95
CA LEU A 226 15.71 -12.41 6.87
C LEU A 226 15.54 -12.94 5.45
N VAL A 227 14.62 -12.34 4.69
CA VAL A 227 14.40 -12.61 3.26
C VAL A 227 15.29 -11.69 2.44
N LYS A 228 16.38 -12.20 1.88
CA LYS A 228 17.34 -11.42 1.07
C LYS A 228 16.83 -11.12 -0.34
N GLY A 229 15.93 -11.97 -0.84
CA GLY A 229 15.31 -11.82 -2.15
C GLY A 229 14.19 -12.83 -2.36
N CYS A 230 13.58 -12.79 -3.55
CA CYS A 230 12.67 -13.85 -3.95
C CYS A 230 12.65 -14.04 -5.47
N ILE A 231 12.28 -15.25 -5.89
CA ILE A 231 11.95 -15.59 -7.27
C ILE A 231 10.43 -15.79 -7.34
N VAL A 232 9.80 -15.22 -8.37
CA VAL A 232 8.35 -15.28 -8.59
C VAL A 232 8.03 -16.33 -9.65
N ASP A 233 7.19 -17.28 -9.28
CA ASP A 233 6.59 -18.25 -10.20
C ASP A 233 5.10 -17.94 -10.42
N ILE A 234 4.76 -17.46 -11.62
CA ILE A 234 3.40 -17.06 -11.97
C ILE A 234 2.63 -18.24 -12.56
N ARG A 235 1.52 -18.60 -11.92
CA ARG A 235 0.62 -19.67 -12.35
C ARG A 235 -0.78 -19.12 -12.67
N PRO A 236 -1.63 -19.88 -13.40
CA PRO A 236 -2.96 -19.41 -13.78
C PRO A 236 -3.89 -19.01 -12.63
N ARG A 237 -3.71 -19.57 -11.42
CA ARG A 237 -4.55 -19.29 -10.24
C ARG A 237 -3.81 -18.79 -9.02
N ARG A 238 -2.48 -18.86 -9.02
CA ARG A 238 -1.63 -18.47 -7.89
C ARG A 238 -0.31 -17.88 -8.35
N VAL A 239 0.34 -17.15 -7.46
CA VAL A 239 1.72 -16.69 -7.59
C VAL A 239 2.48 -17.22 -6.40
N ILE A 240 3.58 -17.91 -6.66
CA ILE A 240 4.44 -18.51 -5.64
C ILE A 240 5.69 -17.64 -5.53
N LEU A 241 5.97 -17.14 -4.33
CA LEU A 241 7.21 -16.46 -3.99
C LEU A 241 8.16 -17.48 -3.35
N VAL A 242 9.23 -17.80 -4.07
CA VAL A 242 10.33 -18.63 -3.57
C VAL A 242 11.35 -17.71 -2.92
N LEU A 243 11.40 -17.71 -1.58
CA LEU A 243 12.17 -16.77 -0.78
C LEU A 243 13.60 -17.25 -0.62
N ASP A 244 14.54 -16.34 -0.85
CA ASP A 244 15.96 -16.51 -0.53
C ASP A 244 16.18 -16.08 0.92
N SER A 245 16.40 -17.05 1.80
CA SER A 245 16.67 -16.87 3.22
C SER A 245 17.56 -17.99 3.73
N ALA A 246 18.37 -17.71 4.76
CA ALA A 246 19.30 -18.70 5.32
C ALA A 246 18.61 -19.90 6.02
N GLY A 247 17.31 -19.78 6.29
CA GLY A 247 16.49 -20.81 6.92
C GLY A 247 15.00 -20.51 6.75
N ASP A 248 14.15 -21.26 7.45
CA ASP A 248 12.70 -20.99 7.46
C ASP A 248 12.41 -19.62 8.08
N CYS A 249 11.36 -19.00 7.55
CA CYS A 249 11.02 -17.60 7.70
C CYS A 249 9.50 -17.46 7.95
N PRO A 250 8.94 -18.12 8.99
CA PRO A 250 7.49 -18.31 9.12
C PRO A 250 6.73 -17.01 9.39
N GLU A 251 7.32 -16.06 10.10
CA GLU A 251 6.68 -14.77 10.40
C GLU A 251 6.55 -13.90 9.15
N GLU A 252 7.62 -13.80 8.36
CA GLU A 252 7.69 -13.09 7.08
C GLU A 252 6.74 -13.71 6.08
N ARG A 253 6.74 -15.05 5.94
CA ARG A 253 5.81 -15.77 5.06
C ARG A 253 4.36 -15.51 5.44
N ALA A 254 4.01 -15.72 6.71
CA ALA A 254 2.64 -15.51 7.18
C ALA A 254 2.21 -14.05 6.99
N ARG A 255 3.12 -13.09 7.21
CA ARG A 255 2.81 -11.67 7.05
C ARG A 255 2.67 -11.27 5.59
N ALA A 256 3.56 -11.73 4.70
CA ALA A 256 3.51 -11.47 3.27
C ALA A 256 2.21 -11.98 2.65
N VAL A 257 1.81 -13.23 2.96
CA VAL A 257 0.54 -13.79 2.49
C VAL A 257 -0.65 -12.97 3.03
N LYS A 258 -0.63 -12.62 4.32
CA LYS A 258 -1.71 -11.81 4.93
C LYS A 258 -1.81 -10.40 4.34
N LYS A 259 -0.69 -9.71 4.12
CA LYS A 259 -0.65 -8.36 3.51
C LYS A 259 -0.88 -8.41 1.98
N GLY A 260 -0.69 -9.58 1.36
CA GLY A 260 -1.01 -9.90 -0.03
C GLY A 260 -2.50 -10.04 -0.34
N ASP A 261 -3.38 -9.74 0.62
CA ASP A 261 -4.83 -9.69 0.45
C ASP A 261 -5.25 -8.74 -0.70
N LEU A 262 -4.62 -7.56 -0.78
CA LEU A 262 -4.83 -6.61 -1.87
C LEU A 262 -4.33 -7.16 -3.21
N PHE A 263 -3.21 -7.89 -3.22
CA PHE A 263 -2.69 -8.53 -4.43
C PHE A 263 -3.69 -9.55 -4.98
N THR A 264 -4.19 -10.42 -4.09
CA THR A 264 -5.19 -11.43 -4.44
C THR A 264 -6.45 -10.78 -5.03
N HIS A 265 -6.91 -9.69 -4.41
CA HIS A 265 -8.05 -8.93 -4.90
C HIS A 265 -7.81 -8.24 -6.26
N VAL A 266 -6.64 -7.64 -6.46
CA VAL A 266 -6.33 -6.85 -7.66
C VAL A 266 -6.03 -7.73 -8.88
N PHE A 267 -5.35 -8.86 -8.67
CA PHE A 267 -4.88 -9.72 -9.76
C PHE A 267 -5.69 -11.01 -9.91
N GLY A 268 -6.54 -11.36 -8.94
CA GLY A 268 -7.30 -12.61 -8.98
C GLY A 268 -6.39 -13.84 -8.97
N ARG A 269 -5.31 -13.79 -8.18
CA ARG A 269 -4.33 -14.86 -8.01
C ARG A 269 -4.05 -15.02 -6.52
N GLU A 270 -4.13 -16.24 -6.02
CA GLU A 270 -3.69 -16.54 -4.65
C GLU A 270 -2.19 -16.28 -4.50
N LEU A 271 -1.76 -15.83 -3.33
CA LEU A 271 -0.34 -15.61 -3.03
C LEU A 271 0.15 -16.68 -2.07
N GLU A 272 1.24 -17.34 -2.45
CA GLU A 272 1.93 -18.35 -1.64
C GLU A 272 3.39 -17.94 -1.44
N CYS A 273 3.96 -18.28 -0.29
CA CYS A 273 5.37 -18.05 0.01
C CYS A 273 6.01 -19.34 0.53
N VAL A 274 7.17 -19.69 -0.01
CA VAL A 274 7.97 -20.85 0.39
C VAL A 274 9.43 -20.40 0.55
N CYS A 275 10.10 -20.73 1.66
CA CYS A 275 11.55 -20.48 1.75
C CYS A 275 12.29 -21.60 0.98
N GLN A 276 13.39 -21.30 0.30
CA GLN A 276 14.20 -22.34 -0.34
C GLN A 276 14.72 -23.31 0.74
N ALA A 277 14.69 -24.61 0.44
CA ALA A 277 15.40 -25.58 1.26
C ALA A 277 16.91 -25.33 1.04
N GLY A 278 17.61 -24.92 2.10
CA GLY A 278 19.07 -24.83 2.12
C GLY A 278 19.74 -26.18 2.05
#